data_AF-A0A7C6T1U1-F1
#
_entry.id   AF-A0A7C6T1U1-F1
#
_cell.length_a   1.000
_cell.length_b   1.000
_cell.length_c   1.000
_cell.angle_alpha   90.00
_cell.angle_beta   90.00
_cell.angle_gamma   90.00
#
_symmetry.space_group_name_H-M   'P 1'
#
loop_
_entity.id
_entity.type
_entity.pdbx_description
1 polymer ?
#
loop_
_entity_poly.entity_id
_entity_poly.type
_entity_poly.pdbx_seq_one_letter_code
_entity_poly.pdbx_strand_id
1 'polypeptide(L)'
;MSRNPDELARLSEAEARRLVRLYIEAEREILLQLDRAMARGNDLKHLRDLLENVQAVLEDLLAGNRQWCEEAVPRVYIEGAKFADEMVGKAAGGFGAIHQQAVQVLAENTFDRLESVRQVIGRQVEDVYRRYALETTKQSIIGYKTWKQVASEYRDTLRAQGITGFRDRRGREWNMKTYSETVARTTTMEAHLAGTENRLLEHNIDLVIISAHARSCELCAPWQGRVVSLTGKTPGYPTMDRAREEGLFHPNCRHTFSAYLPEFAA
;
A
#
# COMPACT_ATOMS: atom_id res chain seq x y z
N MET A 1 -10.30 25.76 -16.18
CA MET A 1 -9.46 24.69 -16.75
C MET A 1 -9.39 23.58 -15.71
N SER A 2 -10.31 22.61 -15.82
CA SER A 2 -10.41 21.48 -14.88
C SER A 2 -9.17 20.61 -15.03
N ARG A 3 -8.49 20.31 -13.91
CA ARG A 3 -7.37 19.37 -13.93
C ARG A 3 -7.87 17.98 -14.36
N ASN A 4 -7.17 17.45 -15.36
CA ASN A 4 -7.48 16.23 -16.09
C ASN A 4 -7.30 15.00 -15.15
N PRO A 5 -8.19 13.99 -15.15
CA PRO A 5 -8.00 12.69 -14.46
C PRO A 5 -6.59 12.08 -14.60
N ASP A 6 -5.87 12.45 -15.66
CA ASP A 6 -4.45 12.15 -15.89
C ASP A 6 -3.50 12.64 -14.77
N GLU A 7 -3.80 13.74 -14.07
CA GLU A 7 -2.93 14.30 -13.04
C GLU A 7 -2.94 13.47 -11.75
N LEU A 8 -4.12 13.06 -11.28
CA LEU A 8 -4.24 12.10 -10.18
C LEU A 8 -3.55 10.78 -10.51
N ALA A 9 -3.78 10.27 -11.73
CA ALA A 9 -3.16 9.03 -12.17
C ALA A 9 -1.62 9.14 -12.14
N ARG A 10 -1.06 10.26 -12.63
CA ARG A 10 0.39 10.53 -12.59
C ARG A 10 0.91 10.67 -11.16
N LEU A 11 0.20 11.37 -10.28
CA LEU A 11 0.62 11.53 -8.88
C LEU A 11 0.61 10.18 -8.15
N SER A 12 -0.50 9.43 -8.24
CA SER A 12 -0.63 8.08 -7.68
C SER A 12 0.47 7.15 -8.20
N GLU A 13 0.77 7.21 -9.50
CA GLU A 13 1.82 6.41 -10.09
C GLU A 13 3.22 6.84 -9.62
N ALA A 14 3.48 8.14 -9.47
CA ALA A 14 4.74 8.65 -8.95
C ALA A 14 4.96 8.19 -7.49
N GLU A 15 3.93 8.28 -6.65
CA GLU A 15 3.98 7.85 -5.26
C GLU A 15 4.12 6.33 -5.13
N ALA A 16 3.44 5.56 -6.00
CA ALA A 16 3.63 4.11 -6.10
C ALA A 16 5.05 3.74 -6.49
N ARG A 17 5.63 4.40 -7.50
CA ARG A 17 7.03 4.18 -7.87
C ARG A 17 7.99 4.53 -6.73
N ARG A 18 7.67 5.56 -5.91
CA ARG A 18 8.50 5.94 -4.75
C ARG A 18 8.53 4.84 -3.70
N LEU A 19 7.36 4.31 -3.31
CA LEU A 19 7.28 3.22 -2.33
C LEU A 19 7.90 1.92 -2.87
N VAL A 20 7.64 1.59 -4.15
CA VAL A 20 8.22 0.41 -4.79
C VAL A 20 9.75 0.45 -4.79
N ARG A 21 10.36 1.61 -5.06
CA ARG A 21 11.82 1.76 -5.01
C ARG A 21 12.37 1.46 -3.62
N LEU A 22 11.74 1.99 -2.57
CA LEU A 22 12.13 1.72 -1.18
C LEU A 22 12.12 0.21 -0.88
N TYR A 23 11.07 -0.49 -1.30
CA TYR A 23 10.96 -1.94 -1.09
C TYR A 23 11.97 -2.75 -1.91
N ILE A 24 12.24 -2.38 -3.16
CA ILE A 24 13.26 -3.03 -4.00
C ILE A 24 14.67 -2.83 -3.42
N GLU A 25 14.95 -1.65 -2.87
CA GLU A 25 16.24 -1.36 -2.25
C GLU A 25 16.45 -2.17 -0.96
N ALA A 26 15.42 -2.24 -0.11
CA ALA A 26 15.44 -3.09 1.09
C ALA A 26 15.61 -4.57 0.72
N GLU A 27 14.88 -5.05 -0.30
CA GLU A 27 15.00 -6.41 -0.82
C GLU A 27 16.45 -6.70 -1.25
N ARG A 28 17.03 -5.80 -2.05
CA ARG A 28 18.42 -5.94 -2.52
C ARG A 28 19.42 -6.00 -1.37
N GLU A 29 19.30 -5.13 -0.37
CA GLU A 29 20.24 -5.11 0.75
C GLU A 29 20.13 -6.38 1.60
N ILE A 30 18.92 -6.89 1.84
CA ILE A 30 18.72 -8.18 2.54
C ILE A 30 19.42 -9.32 1.80
N LEU A 31 19.29 -9.40 0.47
CA LEU A 31 20.01 -10.42 -0.32
C LEU A 31 21.53 -10.28 -0.21
N LEU A 32 22.05 -9.04 -0.23
CA LEU A 32 23.48 -8.79 -0.11
C LEU A 32 24.01 -9.22 1.26
N GLN A 33 23.27 -8.99 2.34
CA GLN A 33 23.64 -9.43 3.67
C GLN A 33 23.68 -10.97 3.74
N LEU A 34 22.70 -11.64 3.15
CA LEU A 34 22.67 -13.10 3.06
C LEU A 34 23.84 -13.66 2.25
N ASP A 35 24.14 -13.07 1.09
CA ASP A 35 25.28 -13.48 0.24
C ASP A 35 26.62 -13.31 0.97
N ARG A 36 26.80 -12.22 1.73
CA ARG A 36 28.00 -12.00 2.56
C ARG A 36 28.13 -13.04 3.67
N ALA A 37 27.03 -13.38 4.35
CA ALA A 37 27.02 -14.41 5.38
C ALA A 37 27.36 -15.80 4.80
N MET A 38 26.90 -16.10 3.59
CA MET A 38 27.20 -17.36 2.89
C MET A 38 28.67 -17.53 2.53
N ALA A 39 29.36 -16.45 2.15
CA ALA A 39 30.74 -16.51 1.68
C ALA A 39 31.75 -16.86 2.79
N ARG A 40 31.42 -16.61 4.07
CA ARG A 40 32.38 -16.66 5.19
C ARG A 40 32.33 -17.94 6.04
N GLY A 41 31.45 -18.89 5.74
CA GLY A 41 31.43 -20.21 6.40
C GLY A 41 30.69 -20.26 7.75
N ASN A 42 31.00 -21.28 8.56
CA ASN A 42 30.27 -21.66 9.78
C ASN A 42 30.78 -20.91 11.04
N ASP A 43 30.47 -19.63 11.17
CA ASP A 43 30.75 -18.86 12.39
C ASP A 43 29.47 -18.23 12.97
N LEU A 44 29.15 -18.60 14.21
CA LEU A 44 27.99 -18.09 14.96
C LEU A 44 28.02 -16.56 15.14
N LYS A 45 29.20 -15.94 15.21
CA LYS A 45 29.32 -14.49 15.29
C LYS A 45 28.79 -13.82 14.02
N HIS A 46 29.19 -14.32 12.86
CA HIS A 46 28.80 -13.77 11.57
C HIS A 46 27.29 -13.88 11.29
N LEU A 47 26.65 -14.90 11.87
CA LEU A 47 25.21 -15.06 11.79
C LEU A 47 24.44 -14.06 12.64
N ARG A 48 24.99 -13.70 13.80
CA ARG A 48 24.46 -12.62 14.61
C ARG A 48 24.60 -11.29 13.87
N ASP A 49 25.77 -11.05 13.28
CA ASP A 49 26.01 -9.86 12.45
C ASP A 49 25.01 -9.80 11.27
N LEU A 50 24.71 -10.93 10.61
CA LEU A 50 23.66 -11.01 9.58
C LEU A 50 22.29 -10.57 10.12
N LEU A 51 21.86 -11.12 11.27
CA LEU A 51 20.57 -10.79 11.86
C LEU A 51 20.48 -9.30 12.21
N GLU A 52 21.51 -8.75 12.85
CA GLU A 52 21.59 -7.34 13.20
C GLU A 52 21.52 -6.45 11.95
N ASN A 53 22.25 -6.79 10.89
CA ASN A 53 22.23 -6.04 9.63
C ASN A 53 20.86 -6.11 8.93
N VAL A 54 20.22 -7.29 8.90
CA VAL A 54 18.88 -7.41 8.32
C VAL A 54 17.84 -6.65 9.15
N GLN A 55 17.94 -6.68 10.48
CA GLN A 55 17.08 -5.89 11.35
C GLN A 55 17.25 -4.39 11.08
N ALA A 56 18.47 -3.90 10.90
CA ALA A 56 18.72 -2.51 10.52
C ALA A 56 18.02 -2.12 9.21
N VAL A 57 18.13 -2.95 8.16
CA VAL A 57 17.43 -2.72 6.88
C VAL A 57 15.90 -2.68 7.06
N LEU A 58 15.37 -3.54 7.93
CA LEU A 58 13.93 -3.58 8.23
C LEU A 58 13.45 -2.36 9.02
N GLU A 59 14.28 -1.80 9.90
CA GLU A 59 14.00 -0.54 10.59
C GLU A 59 14.07 0.65 9.63
N ASP A 60 15.06 0.70 8.73
CA ASP A 60 15.14 1.72 7.67
C ASP A 60 13.91 1.68 6.75
N LEU A 61 13.48 0.47 6.36
CA LEU A 61 12.24 0.27 5.61
C LEU A 61 11.01 0.78 6.37
N LEU A 62 10.93 0.53 7.68
CA LEU A 62 9.83 1.01 8.51
C LEU A 62 9.82 2.55 8.60
N ALA A 63 10.99 3.17 8.78
CA ALA A 63 11.13 4.63 8.78
C ALA A 63 10.72 5.23 7.42
N GLY A 64 11.16 4.62 6.31
CA GLY A 64 10.76 5.03 4.96
C GLY A 64 9.26 4.86 4.71
N ASN A 65 8.63 3.81 5.25
CA ASN A 65 7.17 3.63 5.19
C ASN A 65 6.43 4.74 5.93
N ARG A 66 6.90 5.11 7.13
CA ARG A 66 6.33 6.21 7.91
C ARG A 66 6.42 7.53 7.16
N GLN A 67 7.62 7.86 6.67
CA GLN A 67 7.84 9.07 5.88
C GLN A 67 6.95 9.08 4.63
N TRP A 68 6.83 7.95 3.92
CA TRP A 68 5.97 7.87 2.76
C TRP A 68 4.50 8.14 3.11
N CYS A 69 3.98 7.55 4.19
CA CYS A 69 2.62 7.81 4.67
C CYS A 69 2.41 9.29 5.03
N GLU A 70 3.34 9.88 5.78
CA GLU A 70 3.29 11.28 6.26
C GLU A 70 3.42 12.31 5.12
N GLU A 71 3.97 11.94 3.97
CA GLU A 71 4.12 12.83 2.82
C GLU A 71 3.07 12.57 1.73
N ALA A 72 2.88 11.31 1.32
CA ALA A 72 2.06 10.96 0.17
C ALA A 72 0.56 11.07 0.48
N VAL A 73 0.13 10.62 1.66
CA VAL A 73 -1.30 10.64 2.03
C VAL A 73 -1.84 12.07 2.13
N PRO A 74 -1.24 13.01 2.89
CA PRO A 74 -1.75 14.37 2.93
C PRO A 74 -1.70 15.05 1.56
N ARG A 75 -0.63 14.84 0.80
CA ARG A 75 -0.47 15.43 -0.53
C ARG A 75 -1.60 15.02 -1.46
N VAL A 76 -1.87 13.72 -1.59
CA VAL A 76 -2.91 13.20 -2.49
C VAL A 76 -4.31 13.57 -2.00
N TYR A 77 -4.52 13.56 -0.67
CA TYR A 77 -5.76 14.02 -0.08
C TYR A 77 -6.07 15.49 -0.39
N ILE A 78 -5.07 16.37 -0.26
CA ILE A 78 -5.19 17.80 -0.57
C ILE A 78 -5.53 17.99 -2.06
N GLU A 79 -4.93 17.21 -2.96
CA GLU A 79 -5.29 17.26 -4.38
C GLU A 79 -6.74 16.81 -4.61
N GLY A 80 -7.23 15.79 -3.89
CA GLY A 80 -8.65 15.40 -3.92
C GLY A 80 -9.60 16.50 -3.45
N ALA A 81 -9.22 17.24 -2.41
CA ALA A 81 -10.00 18.39 -1.94
C ALA A 81 -10.01 19.53 -2.97
N LYS A 82 -8.85 19.89 -3.55
CA LYS A 82 -8.78 20.90 -4.62
C LYS A 82 -9.60 20.50 -5.84
N PHE A 83 -9.58 19.22 -6.20
CA PHE A 83 -10.39 18.68 -7.29
C PHE A 83 -11.88 18.91 -7.05
N ALA A 84 -12.37 18.71 -5.83
CA ALA A 84 -13.75 19.04 -5.46
C ALA A 84 -14.06 20.55 -5.55
N ASP A 85 -13.14 21.42 -5.09
CA ASP A 85 -13.29 22.88 -5.21
C ASP A 85 -13.42 23.32 -6.68
N GLU A 86 -12.61 22.74 -7.57
CA GLU A 86 -12.63 23.00 -9.00
C GLU A 86 -13.95 22.58 -9.66
N MET A 87 -14.51 21.42 -9.29
CA MET A 87 -15.78 20.94 -9.85
C MET A 87 -16.93 21.91 -9.64
N VAL A 88 -16.91 22.62 -8.51
CA VAL A 88 -18.02 23.47 -8.04
C VAL A 88 -17.72 24.95 -8.24
N GLY A 89 -16.58 25.28 -8.87
CA GLY A 89 -16.16 26.64 -9.16
C GLY A 89 -15.86 27.48 -7.91
N LYS A 90 -15.48 26.85 -6.79
CA LYS A 90 -15.17 27.55 -5.53
C LYS A 90 -13.66 27.66 -5.32
N ALA A 91 -13.26 28.68 -4.56
CA ALA A 91 -11.87 28.82 -4.14
C ALA A 91 -11.49 27.71 -3.16
N ALA A 92 -10.20 27.35 -3.15
CA ALA A 92 -9.67 26.34 -2.25
C ALA A 92 -10.01 26.67 -0.79
N GLY A 93 -10.71 25.75 -0.12
CA GLY A 93 -11.10 25.93 1.27
C GLY A 93 -9.98 25.64 2.27
N GLY A 94 -10.19 26.02 3.53
CA GLY A 94 -9.22 25.79 4.60
C GLY A 94 -9.02 24.30 4.93
N PHE A 95 -7.84 23.96 5.47
CA PHE A 95 -7.52 22.61 5.93
C PHE A 95 -7.83 22.46 7.42
N GLY A 96 -9.12 22.31 7.74
CA GLY A 96 -9.63 22.22 9.11
C GLY A 96 -9.39 20.87 9.81
N ALA A 97 -9.85 20.76 11.06
CA ALA A 97 -9.64 19.60 11.92
C ALA A 97 -10.16 18.27 11.33
N ILE A 98 -11.28 18.29 10.61
CA ILE A 98 -11.84 17.09 9.95
C ILE A 98 -10.86 16.54 8.91
N HIS A 99 -10.26 17.42 8.09
CA HIS A 99 -9.27 16.99 7.10
C HIS A 99 -8.00 16.46 7.75
N GLN A 100 -7.52 17.09 8.84
CA GLN A 100 -6.37 16.61 9.60
C GLN A 100 -6.62 15.22 10.18
N GLN A 101 -7.79 15.00 10.79
CA GLN A 101 -8.18 13.70 11.34
C GLN A 101 -8.28 12.63 10.25
N ALA A 102 -8.93 12.93 9.13
CA ALA A 102 -9.06 11.99 8.02
C ALA A 102 -7.69 11.57 7.45
N VAL A 103 -6.78 12.54 7.26
CA VAL A 103 -5.41 12.26 6.81
C VAL A 103 -4.65 11.41 7.82
N GLN A 104 -4.74 11.73 9.12
CA GLN A 104 -4.08 10.96 10.17
C GLN A 104 -4.55 9.50 10.16
N VAL A 105 -5.86 9.26 10.15
CA VAL A 105 -6.44 7.92 10.14
C VAL A 105 -6.02 7.14 8.89
N LEU A 106 -5.99 7.78 7.72
CA LEU A 106 -5.54 7.13 6.48
C LEU A 106 -4.04 6.79 6.49
N ALA A 107 -3.22 7.69 7.03
CA ALA A 107 -1.78 7.49 7.14
C ALA A 107 -1.45 6.37 8.14
N GLU A 108 -2.08 6.35 9.31
CA GLU A 108 -1.93 5.31 10.33
C GLU A 108 -2.38 3.94 9.82
N ASN A 109 -3.59 3.85 9.26
CA ASN A 109 -4.09 2.59 8.69
C ASN A 109 -3.18 2.05 7.58
N THR A 110 -2.60 2.94 6.77
CA THR A 110 -1.64 2.53 5.74
C THR A 110 -0.33 2.07 6.34
N PHE A 111 0.20 2.78 7.33
CA PHE A 111 1.41 2.40 8.03
C PHE A 111 1.25 1.01 8.68
N ASP A 112 0.12 0.73 9.34
CA ASP A 112 -0.18 -0.57 9.95
C ASP A 112 -0.27 -1.72 8.93
N ARG A 113 -0.69 -1.42 7.69
CA ARG A 113 -0.65 -2.38 6.58
C ARG A 113 0.80 -2.65 6.18
N LEU A 114 1.63 -1.62 6.06
CA LEU A 114 3.03 -1.72 5.64
C LEU A 114 3.93 -2.37 6.72
N GLU A 115 3.68 -2.08 8.00
CA GLU A 115 4.43 -2.64 9.14
C GLU A 115 4.34 -4.17 9.19
N SER A 116 3.22 -4.75 8.76
CA SER A 116 3.04 -6.21 8.73
C SER A 116 4.12 -6.93 7.90
N VAL A 117 4.69 -6.26 6.89
CA VAL A 117 5.78 -6.81 6.08
C VAL A 117 7.05 -6.98 6.90
N ARG A 118 7.39 -5.99 7.73
CA ARG A 118 8.56 -6.03 8.64
C ARG A 118 8.51 -7.27 9.53
N GLN A 119 7.35 -7.51 10.14
CA GLN A 119 7.14 -8.62 11.06
C GLN A 119 7.25 -9.99 10.39
N VAL A 120 6.81 -10.12 9.13
CA VAL A 120 6.92 -11.40 8.43
C VAL A 120 8.35 -11.65 7.96
N ILE A 121 9.01 -10.66 7.35
CA ILE A 121 10.39 -10.82 6.88
C ILE A 121 11.34 -11.07 8.06
N GLY A 122 11.22 -10.31 9.16
CA GLY A 122 12.04 -10.51 10.35
C GLY A 122 11.93 -11.94 10.90
N ARG A 123 10.70 -12.47 11.02
CA ARG A 123 10.47 -13.86 11.46
C ARG A 123 11.09 -14.88 10.50
N GLN A 124 10.96 -14.68 9.19
CA GLN A 124 11.54 -15.60 8.20
C GLN A 124 13.06 -15.69 8.32
N VAL A 125 13.73 -14.55 8.52
CA VAL A 125 15.20 -14.48 8.66
C VAL A 125 15.63 -15.13 9.99
N GLU A 126 14.91 -14.88 11.08
CA GLU A 126 15.14 -15.55 12.37
C GLU A 126 14.97 -17.08 12.29
N ASP A 127 13.98 -17.56 11.54
CA ASP A 127 13.74 -19.00 11.37
C ASP A 127 14.86 -19.68 10.56
N VAL A 128 15.48 -18.98 9.62
CA VAL A 128 16.68 -19.48 8.90
C VAL A 128 17.86 -19.59 9.84
N TYR A 129 18.10 -18.55 10.65
CA TYR A 129 19.12 -18.56 11.68
C TYR A 129 18.91 -19.73 12.65
N ARG A 130 17.67 -19.90 13.16
CA ARG A 130 17.34 -20.97 14.13
C ARG A 130 17.57 -22.35 13.54
N ARG A 131 17.08 -22.61 12.32
CA ARG A 131 17.31 -23.89 11.63
C ARG A 131 18.78 -24.18 11.49
N TYR A 132 19.57 -23.19 11.08
CA TYR A 132 20.99 -23.38 10.93
C TYR A 132 21.75 -23.61 12.24
N ALA A 133 21.45 -22.84 13.28
CA ALA A 133 22.07 -23.00 14.59
C ALA A 133 21.86 -24.44 15.11
N LEU A 134 20.65 -24.99 14.92
CA LEU A 134 20.33 -26.37 15.26
C LEU A 134 21.11 -27.41 14.43
N GLU A 135 21.27 -27.20 13.13
CA GLU A 135 22.03 -28.10 12.24
C GLU A 135 23.52 -28.12 12.59
N THR A 136 24.09 -26.96 12.96
CA THR A 136 25.50 -26.83 13.35
C THR A 136 25.82 -27.56 14.64
N THR A 137 24.93 -27.54 15.63
CA THR A 137 25.09 -28.28 16.89
C THR A 137 25.08 -29.80 16.68
N LYS A 138 24.50 -30.31 15.58
CA LYS A 138 24.31 -31.74 15.29
C LYS A 138 25.32 -32.34 14.30
N GLN A 139 26.40 -31.63 13.97
CA GLN A 139 27.41 -32.00 12.95
C GLN A 139 28.15 -33.35 13.17
N SER A 140 27.82 -34.13 14.19
CA SER A 140 28.40 -35.44 14.51
C SER A 140 27.62 -36.65 13.96
N ILE A 141 26.54 -36.46 13.20
CA ILE A 141 25.73 -37.56 12.66
C ILE A 141 25.68 -37.49 11.12
N ILE A 142 25.97 -38.62 10.47
CA ILE A 142 25.94 -38.79 9.00
C ILE A 142 24.52 -38.49 8.49
N GLY A 143 24.35 -37.45 7.65
CA GLY A 143 23.08 -37.13 6.97
C GLY A 143 22.54 -35.68 7.10
N TYR A 144 23.19 -34.80 7.88
CA TYR A 144 22.74 -33.41 8.08
C TYR A 144 23.29 -32.43 7.02
N LYS A 145 22.58 -31.31 6.77
CA LYS A 145 22.93 -30.33 5.72
C LYS A 145 24.05 -29.40 6.20
N THR A 146 25.00 -29.09 5.32
CA THR A 146 26.03 -28.07 5.58
C THR A 146 25.44 -26.66 5.48
N TRP A 147 26.11 -25.66 6.09
CA TRP A 147 25.76 -24.24 5.95
C TRP A 147 25.54 -23.82 4.50
N LYS A 148 26.46 -24.23 3.63
CA LYS A 148 26.42 -23.90 2.20
C LYS A 148 25.15 -24.46 1.54
N GLN A 149 24.67 -25.62 1.97
CA GLN A 149 23.43 -26.23 1.48
C GLN A 149 22.20 -25.54 2.05
N VAL A 150 22.12 -25.29 3.36
CA VAL A 150 21.00 -24.58 4.00
C VAL A 150 20.84 -23.18 3.41
N ALA A 151 21.95 -22.48 3.23
CA ALA A 151 21.94 -21.12 2.71
C ALA A 151 21.70 -21.07 1.19
N SER A 152 22.20 -22.04 0.41
CA SER A 152 21.84 -22.15 -1.01
C SER A 152 20.36 -22.46 -1.18
N GLU A 153 19.80 -23.40 -0.42
CA GLU A 153 18.37 -23.73 -0.47
C GLU A 153 17.50 -22.55 -0.04
N TYR A 154 17.92 -21.80 0.99
CA TYR A 154 17.25 -20.56 1.36
C TYR A 154 17.33 -19.52 0.25
N ARG A 155 18.50 -19.31 -0.36
CA ARG A 155 18.67 -18.40 -1.51
C ARG A 155 17.83 -18.84 -2.71
N ASP A 156 17.77 -20.13 -3.00
CA ASP A 156 17.01 -20.68 -4.11
C ASP A 156 15.50 -20.56 -3.85
N THR A 157 15.08 -20.71 -2.58
CA THR A 157 13.72 -20.38 -2.13
C THR A 157 13.45 -18.88 -2.31
N LEU A 158 14.36 -18.01 -1.87
CA LEU A 158 14.30 -16.55 -2.04
C LEU A 158 14.44 -16.09 -3.50
N ARG A 159 14.93 -16.92 -4.43
CA ARG A 159 15.04 -16.57 -5.85
C ARG A 159 13.85 -17.12 -6.64
N ALA A 160 13.42 -18.33 -6.33
CA ALA A 160 12.26 -18.97 -6.93
C ALA A 160 10.95 -18.27 -6.51
N GLN A 161 10.90 -17.74 -5.29
CA GLN A 161 9.75 -17.03 -4.74
C GLN A 161 9.95 -15.51 -4.67
N GLY A 162 11.14 -14.98 -5.04
CA GLY A 162 11.69 -13.67 -4.62
C GLY A 162 11.87 -13.59 -3.08
N ILE A 163 12.24 -12.46 -2.44
CA ILE A 163 12.22 -12.37 -0.95
C ILE A 163 10.76 -12.35 -0.41
N THR A 164 9.89 -13.16 -1.00
CA THR A 164 8.56 -12.69 -1.34
C THR A 164 7.51 -13.80 -1.40
N GLY A 165 7.58 -14.68 -0.42
CA GLY A 165 6.43 -15.42 0.06
C GLY A 165 6.04 -14.91 1.44
N PHE A 166 5.87 -13.60 1.65
CA PHE A 166 5.22 -13.19 2.88
C PHE A 166 3.72 -13.31 2.70
N ARG A 167 3.09 -13.98 3.66
CA ARG A 167 1.65 -14.16 3.68
C ARG A 167 1.03 -12.95 4.35
N ASP A 168 0.15 -12.24 3.65
CA ASP A 168 -0.62 -11.18 4.29
C ASP A 168 -1.61 -11.77 5.33
N ARG A 169 -2.26 -10.91 6.11
CA ARG A 169 -3.27 -11.32 7.09
C ARG A 169 -4.43 -12.14 6.48
N ARG A 170 -4.64 -12.06 5.15
CA ARG A 170 -5.71 -12.75 4.41
C ARG A 170 -5.23 -14.05 3.74
N GLY A 171 -4.00 -14.50 4.00
CA GLY A 171 -3.49 -15.76 3.46
C GLY A 171 -2.89 -15.66 2.07
N ARG A 172 -2.81 -14.47 1.47
CA ARG A 172 -2.27 -14.28 0.11
C ARG A 172 -0.76 -14.19 0.15
N GLU A 173 -0.10 -14.80 -0.83
CA GLU A 173 1.34 -14.72 -1.02
C GLU A 173 1.69 -13.47 -1.83
N TRP A 174 2.70 -12.73 -1.36
CA TRP A 174 3.05 -11.45 -1.93
C TRP A 174 4.54 -11.28 -2.12
N ASN A 175 4.87 -10.61 -3.24
CA ASN A 175 6.16 -9.97 -3.41
C ASN A 175 6.21 -8.50 -3.02
N MET A 176 7.36 -8.10 -2.46
CA MET A 176 7.64 -6.79 -1.87
C MET A 176 7.30 -5.69 -2.87
N LYS A 177 7.71 -5.86 -4.13
CA LYS A 177 7.35 -4.96 -5.23
C LYS A 177 5.83 -4.87 -5.45
N THR A 178 5.16 -5.98 -5.69
CA THR A 178 3.73 -6.02 -6.06
C THR A 178 2.84 -5.59 -4.89
N TYR A 179 3.24 -5.93 -3.66
CA TYR A 179 2.58 -5.50 -2.45
C TYR A 179 2.69 -3.99 -2.25
N SER A 180 3.91 -3.45 -2.26
CA SER A 180 4.12 -2.00 -2.11
C SER A 180 3.42 -1.22 -3.21
N GLU A 181 3.44 -1.70 -4.45
CA GLU A 181 2.67 -1.09 -5.54
C GLU A 181 1.17 -1.11 -5.25
N THR A 182 0.61 -2.25 -4.85
CA THR A 182 -0.81 -2.39 -4.53
C THR A 182 -1.23 -1.49 -3.38
N VAL A 183 -0.45 -1.45 -2.30
CA VAL A 183 -0.73 -0.60 -1.14
C VAL A 183 -0.68 0.87 -1.55
N ALA A 184 0.38 1.30 -2.24
CA ALA A 184 0.50 2.70 -2.66
C ALA A 184 -0.64 3.14 -3.58
N ARG A 185 -0.98 2.33 -4.60
CA ARG A 185 -2.08 2.65 -5.53
C ARG A 185 -3.43 2.71 -4.82
N THR A 186 -3.67 1.80 -3.90
CA THR A 186 -4.93 1.75 -3.13
C THR A 186 -5.02 2.93 -2.17
N THR A 187 -4.00 3.16 -1.36
CA THR A 187 -3.97 4.26 -0.38
C THR A 187 -4.08 5.63 -1.06
N THR A 188 -3.37 5.85 -2.17
CA THR A 188 -3.45 7.14 -2.88
C THR A 188 -4.85 7.36 -3.47
N MET A 189 -5.51 6.31 -3.97
CA MET A 189 -6.91 6.42 -4.38
C MET A 189 -7.84 6.70 -3.19
N GLU A 190 -7.72 5.94 -2.09
CA GLU A 190 -8.49 6.16 -0.85
C GLU A 190 -8.34 7.61 -0.34
N ALA A 191 -7.11 8.13 -0.31
CA ALA A 191 -6.82 9.50 0.12
C ALA A 191 -7.45 10.55 -0.79
N HIS A 192 -7.35 10.37 -2.11
CA HIS A 192 -7.98 11.29 -3.05
C HIS A 192 -9.50 11.31 -2.89
N LEU A 193 -10.14 10.13 -2.85
CA LEU A 193 -11.59 10.02 -2.69
C LEU A 193 -12.07 10.64 -1.38
N ALA A 194 -11.37 10.39 -0.27
CA ALA A 194 -11.71 10.98 1.03
C ALA A 194 -11.57 12.51 1.03
N GLY A 195 -10.53 13.03 0.38
CA GLY A 195 -10.33 14.48 0.22
C GLY A 195 -11.45 15.13 -0.60
N THR A 196 -11.82 14.50 -1.72
CA THR A 196 -12.94 14.94 -2.57
C THR A 196 -14.26 14.87 -1.83
N GLU A 197 -14.56 13.76 -1.17
CA GLU A 197 -15.80 13.55 -0.40
C GLU A 197 -15.98 14.60 0.69
N ASN A 198 -14.99 14.75 1.57
CA ASN A 198 -15.07 15.71 2.68
C ASN A 198 -15.26 17.15 2.16
N ARG A 199 -14.55 17.52 1.08
CA ARG A 199 -14.69 18.86 0.51
C ARG A 199 -16.05 19.08 -0.16
N LEU A 200 -16.60 18.09 -0.88
CA LEU A 200 -17.94 18.21 -1.46
C LEU A 200 -19.02 18.37 -0.38
N LEU A 201 -18.89 17.62 0.72
CA LEU A 201 -19.80 17.72 1.85
C LEU A 201 -19.74 19.10 2.54
N GLU A 202 -18.55 19.69 2.66
CA GLU A 202 -18.40 21.08 3.15
C GLU A 202 -19.09 22.09 2.24
N HIS A 203 -19.21 21.79 0.94
CA HIS A 203 -19.97 22.58 -0.01
C HIS A 203 -21.47 22.26 -0.03
N ASN A 204 -21.95 21.40 0.86
CA ASN A 204 -23.32 20.88 0.93
C ASN A 204 -23.75 20.10 -0.33
N ILE A 205 -22.80 19.46 -1.00
CA ILE A 205 -23.07 18.60 -2.16
C ILE A 205 -23.02 17.15 -1.70
N ASP A 206 -24.20 16.53 -1.71
CA ASP A 206 -24.37 15.14 -1.30
C ASP A 206 -24.43 14.16 -2.49
N LEU A 207 -24.75 14.65 -3.69
CA LEU A 207 -24.86 13.80 -4.87
C LEU A 207 -23.57 13.82 -5.69
N VAL A 208 -23.09 12.63 -6.04
CA VAL A 208 -21.93 12.44 -6.91
C VAL A 208 -22.23 11.41 -7.98
N ILE A 209 -21.63 11.58 -9.16
CA ILE A 209 -21.68 10.61 -10.24
C ILE A 209 -20.38 9.80 -10.28
N ILE A 210 -20.50 8.47 -10.32
CA ILE A 210 -19.35 7.59 -10.42
C ILE A 210 -18.79 7.65 -11.85
N SER A 211 -17.47 7.82 -11.95
CA SER A 211 -16.76 7.80 -13.23
C SER A 211 -17.02 6.51 -14.04
N ALA A 212 -16.81 6.58 -15.35
CA ALA A 212 -16.89 5.42 -16.22
C ALA A 212 -15.61 5.28 -17.06
N HIS A 213 -15.17 4.04 -17.30
CA HIS A 213 -14.07 3.72 -18.20
C HIS A 213 -14.26 2.34 -18.85
N ALA A 214 -13.65 2.17 -20.03
CA ALA A 214 -13.87 1.00 -20.88
C ALA A 214 -13.44 -0.35 -20.28
N ARG A 215 -12.64 -0.37 -19.21
CA ARG A 215 -12.10 -1.59 -18.59
C ARG A 215 -12.50 -1.72 -17.12
N SER A 216 -13.78 -1.48 -16.83
CA SER A 216 -14.33 -1.69 -15.50
C SER A 216 -14.44 -3.17 -15.17
N CYS A 217 -14.16 -3.50 -13.91
CA CYS A 217 -14.31 -4.86 -13.39
C CYS A 217 -15.78 -5.15 -13.04
N GLU A 218 -16.10 -6.42 -12.81
CA GLU A 218 -17.47 -6.86 -12.46
C GLU A 218 -18.03 -6.21 -11.19
N LEU A 219 -17.17 -5.84 -10.23
CA LEU A 219 -17.59 -5.17 -8.99
C LEU A 219 -17.98 -3.70 -9.21
N CYS A 220 -17.25 -3.00 -10.09
CA CYS A 220 -17.47 -1.58 -10.32
C CYS A 220 -18.39 -1.29 -11.50
N ALA A 221 -18.51 -2.22 -12.45
CA ALA A 221 -19.30 -2.05 -13.66
C ALA A 221 -20.77 -1.67 -13.37
N PRO A 222 -21.44 -2.27 -12.36
CA PRO A 222 -22.81 -1.87 -12.00
C PRO A 222 -22.93 -0.40 -11.59
N TRP A 223 -21.88 0.19 -11.01
CA TRP A 223 -21.91 1.53 -10.42
C TRP A 223 -21.50 2.65 -11.39
N GLN A 224 -20.88 2.34 -12.53
CA GLN A 224 -20.44 3.35 -13.49
C GLN A 224 -21.59 4.23 -13.97
N GLY A 225 -21.37 5.56 -13.96
CA GLY A 225 -22.35 6.55 -14.39
C GLY A 225 -23.57 6.69 -13.46
N ARG A 226 -23.65 5.91 -12.37
CA ARG A 226 -24.72 6.06 -11.38
C ARG A 226 -24.48 7.28 -10.51
N VAL A 227 -25.56 7.97 -10.18
CA VAL A 227 -25.58 9.00 -9.15
C VAL A 227 -25.81 8.34 -7.80
N VAL A 228 -24.97 8.65 -6.83
CA VAL A 228 -25.02 8.13 -5.46
C VAL A 228 -25.04 9.28 -4.45
N SER A 229 -25.68 9.07 -3.32
CA SER A 229 -25.66 9.98 -2.16
C SER A 229 -24.48 9.63 -1.25
N LEU A 230 -23.60 10.60 -0.98
CA LEU A 230 -22.43 10.44 -0.11
C LEU A 230 -22.85 10.09 1.33
N THR A 231 -23.80 10.83 1.89
CA THR A 231 -24.29 10.64 3.27
C THR A 231 -25.47 9.69 3.41
N GLY A 232 -26.09 9.29 2.29
CA GLY A 232 -27.35 8.55 2.26
C GLY A 232 -28.58 9.37 2.61
N LYS A 233 -28.45 10.69 2.82
CA LYS A 233 -29.55 11.56 3.25
C LYS A 233 -30.42 12.06 2.09
N THR A 234 -29.93 12.02 0.85
CA THR A 234 -30.71 12.44 -0.32
C THR A 234 -31.62 11.30 -0.81
N PRO A 235 -32.95 11.41 -0.68
CA PRO A 235 -33.88 10.33 -1.06
C PRO A 235 -33.85 10.03 -2.56
N GLY A 236 -34.13 8.79 -2.92
CA GLY A 236 -34.23 8.36 -4.32
C GLY A 236 -32.90 7.94 -4.96
N TYR A 237 -31.79 8.05 -4.24
CA TYR A 237 -30.46 7.63 -4.71
C TYR A 237 -29.89 6.50 -3.84
N PRO A 238 -29.14 5.54 -4.44
CA PRO A 238 -28.34 4.60 -3.67
C PRO A 238 -27.24 5.35 -2.88
N THR A 239 -26.80 4.76 -1.76
CA THR A 239 -25.79 5.38 -0.89
C THR A 239 -24.38 4.98 -1.31
N MET A 240 -23.40 5.86 -1.03
CA MET A 240 -21.98 5.58 -1.23
C MET A 240 -21.53 4.38 -0.38
N ASP A 241 -22.02 4.26 0.86
CA ASP A 241 -21.74 3.12 1.73
C ASP A 241 -22.19 1.80 1.10
N ARG A 242 -23.42 1.74 0.58
CA ARG A 242 -23.92 0.56 -0.15
C ARG A 242 -23.05 0.23 -1.35
N ALA A 243 -22.62 1.25 -2.10
CA ALA A 243 -21.77 1.03 -3.26
C ALA A 243 -20.41 0.41 -2.87
N ARG A 244 -19.82 0.88 -1.77
CA ARG A 244 -18.57 0.34 -1.22
C ARG A 244 -18.76 -1.09 -0.68
N GLU A 245 -19.87 -1.37 0.00
CA GLU A 245 -20.22 -2.72 0.46
C GLU A 245 -20.37 -3.71 -0.69
N GLU A 246 -20.96 -3.28 -1.81
CA GLU A 246 -21.09 -4.09 -3.04
C GLU A 246 -19.79 -4.17 -3.87
N GLY A 247 -18.69 -3.52 -3.43
CA GLY A 247 -17.35 -3.69 -3.99
C GLY A 247 -16.80 -2.51 -4.81
N LEU A 248 -17.49 -1.37 -4.85
CA LEU A 248 -16.95 -0.15 -5.45
C LEU A 248 -15.71 0.33 -4.67
N PHE A 249 -14.72 0.86 -5.40
CA PHE A 249 -13.42 1.31 -4.85
C PHE A 249 -12.60 0.21 -4.15
N HIS A 250 -12.70 -1.03 -4.63
CA HIS A 250 -11.82 -2.12 -4.22
C HIS A 250 -10.32 -1.80 -4.45
N PRO A 251 -9.39 -2.59 -3.86
CA PRO A 251 -7.95 -2.39 -4.07
C PRO A 251 -7.56 -2.33 -5.56
N ASN A 252 -6.67 -1.41 -5.93
CA ASN A 252 -6.29 -1.09 -7.32
C ASN A 252 -7.41 -0.54 -8.23
N CYS A 253 -8.58 -0.19 -7.70
CA CYS A 253 -9.62 0.48 -8.47
C CYS A 253 -9.13 1.83 -9.01
N ARG A 254 -9.57 2.18 -10.23
CA ARG A 254 -9.27 3.46 -10.89
C ARG A 254 -10.47 4.41 -10.97
N HIS A 255 -11.61 3.99 -10.45
CA HIS A 255 -12.79 4.84 -10.45
C HIS A 255 -12.60 5.99 -9.48
N THR A 256 -13.04 7.16 -9.91
CA THR A 256 -13.29 8.33 -9.08
C THR A 256 -14.77 8.68 -9.14
N PHE A 257 -15.17 9.76 -8.49
CA PHE A 257 -16.48 10.37 -8.65
C PHE A 257 -16.34 11.89 -8.81
N SER A 258 -17.40 12.51 -9.32
CA SER A 258 -17.48 13.97 -9.47
C SER A 258 -18.81 14.48 -8.96
N ALA A 259 -18.87 15.75 -8.58
CA ALA A 259 -20.09 16.40 -8.13
C ALA A 259 -21.21 16.21 -9.17
N TYR A 260 -22.39 15.81 -8.70
CA TYR A 260 -23.59 15.78 -9.52
C TYR A 260 -24.51 16.92 -9.08
N LEU A 261 -24.75 17.86 -10.01
CA LEU A 261 -25.57 19.03 -9.79
C LEU A 261 -26.83 18.91 -10.67
N PRO A 262 -27.98 18.49 -10.10
CA PRO A 262 -29.20 18.23 -10.87
C PRO A 262 -29.66 19.41 -11.73
N GLU A 263 -29.40 20.63 -11.29
CA GLU A 263 -29.74 21.88 -12.00
C GLU A 263 -29.04 22.04 -13.37
N PHE A 264 -27.99 21.25 -13.64
CA PHE A 264 -27.26 21.26 -14.91
C PHE A 264 -27.42 19.94 -15.70
N ALA A 265 -28.19 18.98 -15.19
CA ALA A 265 -28.47 17.71 -15.86
C ALA A 265 -29.76 17.83 -16.70
N ALA A 266 -29.65 18.51 -17.84
CA ALA A 266 -30.71 18.65 -18.84
C ALA A 266 -30.44 17.78 -20.08
#